data_AF-A0A943N1R9-F1
#
_entry.id   AF-A0A943N1R9-F1
#
_cell.length_a   1.000
_cell.length_b   1.000
_cell.length_c   1.000
_cell.angle_alpha   90.00
_cell.angle_beta   90.00
_cell.angle_gamma   90.00
#
_symmetry.space_group_name_H-M   'P 1'
#
loop_
_entity.id
_entity.type
_entity.pdbx_description
1 polymer ?
#
loop_
_entity_poly.entity_id
_entity_poly.type
_entity_poly.pdbx_seq_one_letter_code
_entity_poly.pdbx_strand_id
1 'polypeptide(L)'
;TFDAYLYQLVENKQKFIAQIMTSKAPVRVADDVDETALSYSEIKALATGNPLIIEKCNLDMEVARLNMLKASHLNQVYSLEELVHRKYPAEITRLTERIAGYERDVELAKAHPKAQEGFCGMEVDGKHYTEKEDAGKAIIDVCTKMTGSDAVLLGQYRGFSMVLAYDGMSNEYRITLKGTLSHTVTLGADVFGNITRLDNALENLAGNLDAERAKLEEARVQLENARTELATPFAREDELAEKTARLKELNILLNMDEKDKTLIDEAPDEGEEPPMRKVVGLER
;
A
#
# COMPACT_ATOMS: atom_id res chain seq x y z
N THR A 1 40.79 -15.77 16.87
CA THR A 1 40.70 -16.17 18.29
C THR A 1 39.83 -15.18 19.03
N PHE A 2 39.28 -15.55 20.20
CA PHE A 2 38.44 -14.68 21.02
C PHE A 2 39.10 -13.31 21.30
N ASP A 3 40.43 -13.31 21.46
CA ASP A 3 41.22 -12.09 21.61
C ASP A 3 41.10 -11.13 20.41
N ALA A 4 41.15 -11.64 19.18
CA ALA A 4 41.02 -10.80 17.98
C ALA A 4 39.64 -10.11 17.92
N TYR A 5 38.58 -10.79 18.37
CA TYR A 5 37.24 -10.21 18.48
C TYR A 5 37.15 -9.17 19.60
N LEU A 6 37.72 -9.46 20.78
CA LEU A 6 37.81 -8.48 21.86
C LEU A 6 38.56 -7.23 21.43
N TYR A 7 39.66 -7.39 20.68
CA TYR A 7 40.40 -6.27 20.09
C TYR A 7 39.54 -5.47 19.10
N GLN A 8 38.80 -6.13 18.22
CA GLN A 8 37.94 -5.47 17.25
C GLN A 8 36.77 -4.71 17.92
N LEU A 9 36.19 -5.26 19.00
CA LEU A 9 35.16 -4.59 19.79
C LEU A 9 35.71 -3.34 20.50
N VAL A 10 36.91 -3.43 21.07
CA VAL A 10 37.60 -2.30 21.71
C VAL A 10 37.95 -1.23 20.66
N GLU A 11 38.42 -1.63 19.49
CA GLU A 11 38.74 -0.72 18.39
C GLU A 11 37.50 0.03 17.88
N ASN A 12 36.37 -0.67 17.73
CA ASN A 12 35.10 -0.05 17.32
C ASN A 12 34.56 0.92 18.37
N LYS A 13 34.62 0.56 19.66
CA LYS A 13 34.30 1.48 20.77
C LYS A 13 35.19 2.72 20.75
N GLN A 14 36.49 2.56 20.51
CA GLN A 14 37.43 3.67 20.40
C GLN A 14 37.10 4.58 19.21
N LYS A 15 36.77 4.02 18.05
CA LYS A 15 36.37 4.79 16.85
C LYS A 15 35.11 5.60 17.09
N PHE A 16 34.10 5.02 17.73
CA PHE A 16 32.87 5.72 18.12
C PHE A 16 33.14 6.88 19.09
N ILE A 17 33.94 6.64 20.14
CA ILE A 17 34.32 7.67 21.12
C ILE A 17 35.13 8.79 20.45
N ALA A 18 36.06 8.45 19.54
CA ALA A 18 36.86 9.43 18.81
C ALA A 18 36.01 10.30 17.87
N GLN A 19 34.99 9.72 17.23
CA GLN A 19 34.03 10.47 16.42
C GLN A 19 33.20 11.45 17.27
N ILE A 20 32.75 11.04 18.46
CA ILE A 20 32.06 11.94 19.40
C ILE A 20 32.99 13.06 19.89
N MET A 21 34.23 12.73 20.27
CA MET A 21 35.18 13.72 20.78
C MET A 21 35.65 14.75 19.75
N THR A 22 35.65 14.40 18.45
CA THR A 22 36.13 15.30 17.38
C THR A 22 35.06 16.26 16.84
N SER A 23 33.83 16.21 17.36
CA SER A 23 32.73 17.17 17.11
C SER A 23 32.44 17.49 15.63
N LYS A 24 32.79 16.58 14.73
CA LYS A 24 32.44 16.60 13.31
C LYS A 24 31.41 15.51 13.05
N ALA A 25 30.16 15.75 13.42
CA ALA A 25 29.08 14.84 13.05
C ALA A 25 28.49 15.25 11.69
N PRO A 26 28.22 14.29 10.79
CA PRO A 26 26.95 14.22 10.11
C PRO A 26 26.02 13.31 10.95
N VAL A 27 24.91 13.88 11.38
CA VAL A 27 23.88 13.33 12.31
C VAL A 27 23.15 12.07 11.77
N ARG A 28 23.62 11.39 10.71
CA ARG A 28 22.97 10.20 10.14
C ARG A 28 23.94 9.20 9.52
N VAL A 29 25.03 8.89 10.21
CA VAL A 29 25.82 7.66 9.96
C VAL A 29 26.30 7.12 11.32
N ALA A 30 25.37 6.90 12.24
CA ALA A 30 25.58 5.84 13.21
C ALA A 30 25.22 4.57 12.46
N ASP A 31 26.17 4.04 11.68
CA ASP A 31 26.05 2.66 11.16
C ASP A 31 25.76 1.76 12.36
N ASP A 32 24.75 0.91 12.19
CA ASP A 32 24.21 -0.03 13.16
C ASP A 32 25.31 -0.66 14.04
N VAL A 33 25.46 -0.16 15.26
CA VAL A 33 26.27 -0.82 16.30
C VAL A 33 25.53 -2.04 16.86
N ASP A 34 24.24 -2.20 16.55
CA ASP A 34 23.41 -3.31 17.01
C ASP A 34 23.70 -4.65 16.29
N GLU A 35 24.42 -4.66 15.16
CA GLU A 35 24.77 -5.90 14.44
C GLU A 35 26.03 -6.61 15.00
N THR A 36 26.65 -6.07 16.06
CA THR A 36 27.94 -6.60 16.59
C THR A 36 27.83 -7.52 17.80
N ALA A 37 26.63 -7.72 18.34
CA ALA A 37 26.41 -8.70 19.39
C ALA A 37 26.43 -10.10 18.74
N LEU A 38 27.54 -10.83 18.91
CA LEU A 38 27.56 -12.25 18.57
C LEU A 38 26.38 -12.90 19.30
N SER A 39 25.51 -13.57 18.54
CA SER A 39 24.49 -14.44 19.10
C SER A 39 25.18 -15.49 19.99
N TYR A 40 24.48 -15.92 21.03
CA TYR A 40 24.94 -16.98 21.93
C TYR A 40 25.45 -18.23 21.18
N SER A 41 24.88 -18.49 19.99
CA SER A 41 25.28 -19.55 19.07
C SER A 41 26.71 -19.38 18.54
N GLU A 42 27.12 -18.17 18.19
CA GLU A 42 28.47 -17.88 17.68
C GLU A 42 29.51 -17.95 18.80
N ILE A 43 29.16 -17.54 20.02
CA ILE A 43 30.02 -17.68 21.21
C ILE A 43 30.23 -19.17 21.53
N LYS A 44 29.18 -19.99 21.46
CA LYS A 44 29.25 -21.44 21.68
C LYS A 44 30.01 -22.16 20.56
N ALA A 45 29.85 -21.74 19.31
CA ALA A 45 30.59 -22.30 18.17
C ALA A 45 32.10 -22.00 18.29
N LEU A 46 32.46 -20.77 18.66
CA LEU A 46 33.86 -20.38 18.90
C LEU A 46 34.46 -21.09 20.12
N ALA A 47 33.68 -21.31 21.18
CA ALA A 47 34.14 -21.98 22.40
C ALA A 47 34.33 -23.50 22.23
N THR A 48 33.54 -24.15 21.37
CA THR A 48 33.63 -25.60 21.13
C THR A 48 34.74 -25.99 20.15
N GLY A 49 35.16 -25.08 19.27
CA GLY A 49 36.21 -25.32 18.28
C GLY A 49 35.87 -26.39 17.23
N ASN A 50 34.65 -26.93 17.24
CA ASN A 50 34.19 -27.94 16.28
C ASN A 50 33.81 -27.24 14.95
N PRO A 51 34.50 -27.54 13.84
CA PRO A 51 34.22 -26.93 12.54
C PRO A 51 32.75 -27.10 12.09
N LEU A 52 32.12 -28.22 12.43
CA LEU A 52 30.73 -28.51 12.07
C LEU A 52 29.73 -27.61 12.81
N ILE A 53 30.01 -27.23 14.06
CA ILE A 53 29.14 -26.32 14.83
C ILE A 53 29.26 -24.89 14.32
N ILE A 54 30.47 -24.48 13.89
CA ILE A 54 30.72 -23.17 13.27
C ILE A 54 30.03 -23.06 11.91
N GLU A 55 30.19 -24.07 11.04
CA GLU A 55 29.49 -24.12 9.74
C GLU A 55 27.96 -24.05 9.93
N LYS A 56 27.42 -24.76 10.93
CA LYS A 56 25.99 -24.76 11.24
C LYS A 56 25.50 -23.36 11.61
N CYS A 57 26.18 -22.69 12.54
CA CYS A 57 25.77 -21.35 12.97
C CYS A 57 25.77 -20.35 11.80
N ASN A 58 26.77 -20.41 10.93
CA ASN A 58 26.84 -19.55 9.74
C ASN A 58 25.70 -19.85 8.76
N LEU A 59 25.42 -21.13 8.50
CA LEU A 59 24.31 -21.54 7.64
C LEU A 59 22.95 -21.18 8.23
N ASP A 60 22.76 -21.32 9.54
CA ASP A 60 21.51 -20.94 10.23
C ASP A 60 21.22 -19.43 10.03
N MET A 61 22.23 -18.57 10.15
CA MET A 61 22.10 -17.13 9.91
C MET A 61 21.77 -16.82 8.44
N GLU A 62 22.47 -17.46 7.50
CA GLU A 62 22.24 -17.22 6.08
C GLU A 62 20.84 -17.69 5.65
N VAL A 63 20.43 -18.89 6.09
CA VAL A 63 19.10 -19.42 5.84
C VAL A 63 18.02 -18.55 6.48
N ALA A 64 18.23 -18.03 7.70
CA ALA A 64 17.30 -17.10 8.34
C ALA A 64 17.15 -15.80 7.53
N ARG A 65 18.26 -15.21 7.07
CA ARG A 65 18.27 -14.02 6.21
C ARG A 65 17.55 -14.27 4.89
N LEU A 66 17.85 -15.37 4.21
CA LEU A 66 17.21 -15.74 2.94
C LEU A 66 15.72 -16.01 3.10
N ASN A 67 15.29 -16.64 4.21
CA ASN A 67 13.87 -16.82 4.52
C ASN A 67 13.15 -15.50 4.78
N MET A 68 13.79 -14.53 5.45
CA MET A 68 13.24 -13.19 5.62
C MET A 68 13.02 -12.50 4.26
N LEU A 69 14.02 -12.58 3.36
CA LEU A 69 13.90 -12.04 2.00
C LEU A 69 12.77 -12.73 1.21
N LYS A 70 12.64 -14.06 1.34
CA LYS A 70 11.56 -14.83 0.70
C LYS A 70 10.19 -14.45 1.26
N ALA A 71 10.06 -14.28 2.57
CA ALA A 71 8.81 -13.82 3.19
C ALA A 71 8.41 -12.42 2.69
N SER A 72 9.40 -11.51 2.55
CA SER A 72 9.19 -10.19 1.96
C SER A 72 8.70 -10.28 0.50
N HIS A 73 9.35 -11.12 -0.31
CA HIS A 73 8.94 -11.38 -1.70
C HIS A 73 7.51 -11.93 -1.77
N LEU A 74 7.15 -12.91 -0.93
CA LEU A 74 5.80 -13.46 -0.89
C LEU A 74 4.74 -12.40 -0.53
N ASN A 75 5.04 -11.51 0.42
CA ASN A 75 4.14 -10.40 0.75
C ASN A 75 3.95 -9.44 -0.44
N GLN A 76 5.01 -9.18 -1.19
CA GLN A 76 4.95 -8.39 -2.43
C GLN A 76 4.11 -9.10 -3.49
N VAL A 77 4.28 -10.41 -3.68
CA VAL A 77 3.47 -11.23 -4.59
C VAL A 77 1.99 -11.13 -4.23
N TYR A 78 1.61 -11.36 -2.97
CA TYR A 78 0.20 -11.24 -2.56
C TYR A 78 -0.38 -9.83 -2.80
N SER A 79 0.43 -8.80 -2.57
CA SER A 79 0.03 -7.41 -2.84
C SER A 79 -0.20 -7.19 -4.33
N LEU A 80 0.70 -7.71 -5.19
CA LEU A 80 0.57 -7.65 -6.64
C LEU A 80 -0.63 -8.47 -7.16
N GLU A 81 -0.92 -9.63 -6.58
CA GLU A 81 -2.11 -10.43 -6.91
C GLU A 81 -3.40 -9.64 -6.64
N GLU A 82 -3.50 -8.97 -5.50
CA GLU A 82 -4.66 -8.12 -5.20
C GLU A 82 -4.82 -6.99 -6.23
N LEU A 83 -3.71 -6.36 -6.62
CA LEU A 83 -3.72 -5.33 -7.65
C LEU A 83 -4.18 -5.86 -9.01
N VAL A 84 -3.59 -6.97 -9.47
CA VAL A 84 -3.82 -7.58 -10.79
C VAL A 84 -5.21 -8.18 -10.91
N HIS A 85 -5.70 -8.87 -9.88
CA HIS A 85 -6.95 -9.62 -9.95
C HIS A 85 -8.17 -8.84 -9.47
N ARG A 86 -7.99 -7.85 -8.59
CA ARG A 86 -9.11 -7.10 -8.02
C ARG A 86 -9.08 -5.62 -8.40
N LYS A 87 -8.01 -4.91 -8.05
CA LYS A 87 -8.01 -3.43 -8.08
C LYS A 87 -8.02 -2.87 -9.50
N TYR A 88 -7.04 -3.24 -10.33
CA TYR A 88 -6.93 -2.70 -11.69
C TYR A 88 -8.10 -3.13 -12.59
N PRO A 89 -8.58 -4.40 -12.60
CA PRO A 89 -9.74 -4.77 -13.40
C PRO A 89 -11.02 -4.01 -13.01
N ALA A 90 -11.24 -3.80 -11.71
CA ALA A 90 -12.38 -3.01 -11.23
C ALA A 90 -12.25 -1.53 -11.65
N GLU A 91 -11.05 -0.97 -11.56
CA GLU A 91 -10.78 0.40 -11.99
C GLU A 91 -10.98 0.58 -13.50
N ILE A 92 -10.45 -0.34 -14.32
CA ILE A 92 -10.63 -0.36 -15.78
C ILE A 92 -12.11 -0.43 -16.15
N THR A 93 -12.89 -1.28 -15.48
CA THR A 93 -14.33 -1.40 -15.72
C THR A 93 -15.04 -0.08 -15.41
N ARG A 94 -14.79 0.49 -14.23
CA ARG A 94 -15.36 1.78 -13.81
C ARG A 94 -15.00 2.91 -14.77
N LEU A 95 -13.74 2.99 -15.20
CA LEU A 95 -13.27 4.00 -16.16
C LEU A 95 -13.94 3.81 -17.52
N THR A 96 -14.07 2.58 -18.00
CA THR A 96 -14.74 2.27 -19.28
C THR A 96 -16.21 2.71 -19.27
N GLU A 97 -16.94 2.40 -18.20
CA GLU A 97 -18.34 2.83 -18.03
C GLU A 97 -18.45 4.36 -17.97
N ARG A 98 -17.54 5.01 -17.23
CA ARG A 98 -17.49 6.47 -17.10
C ARG A 98 -17.18 7.15 -18.44
N ILE A 99 -16.26 6.60 -19.24
CA ILE A 99 -15.97 7.07 -20.60
C ILE A 99 -17.22 6.98 -21.48
N ALA A 100 -17.92 5.84 -21.47
CA ALA A 100 -19.16 5.69 -22.24
C ALA A 100 -20.25 6.68 -21.78
N GLY A 101 -20.28 7.05 -20.50
CA GLY A 101 -21.12 8.13 -19.99
C GLY A 101 -20.73 9.51 -20.54
N TYR A 102 -19.44 9.84 -20.48
CA TYR A 102 -18.91 11.09 -21.02
C TYR A 102 -19.11 11.21 -22.54
N GLU A 103 -18.97 10.13 -23.30
CA GLU A 103 -19.21 10.13 -24.75
C GLU A 103 -20.64 10.57 -25.08
N ARG A 104 -21.64 10.01 -24.39
CA ARG A 104 -23.05 10.41 -24.56
C ARG A 104 -23.29 11.86 -24.15
N ASP A 105 -22.68 12.30 -23.06
CA ASP A 105 -22.84 13.69 -22.59
C ASP A 105 -22.16 14.69 -23.52
N VAL A 106 -21.01 14.35 -24.10
CA VAL A 106 -20.33 15.15 -25.13
C VAL A 106 -21.19 15.23 -26.39
N GLU A 107 -21.81 14.13 -26.81
CA GLU A 107 -22.77 14.13 -27.93
C GLU A 107 -23.97 15.03 -27.65
N LEU A 108 -24.55 14.94 -26.44
CA LEU A 108 -25.66 15.79 -26.01
C LEU A 108 -25.28 17.28 -26.04
N ALA A 109 -24.09 17.62 -25.54
CA ALA A 109 -23.57 18.99 -25.53
C ALA A 109 -23.26 19.50 -26.94
N LYS A 110 -22.83 18.63 -27.87
CA LYS A 110 -22.63 18.95 -29.29
C LYS A 110 -23.95 19.16 -30.03
N ALA A 111 -24.99 18.39 -29.69
CA ALA A 111 -26.34 18.58 -30.24
C ALA A 111 -26.99 19.89 -29.76
N HIS A 112 -26.58 20.40 -28.59
CA HIS A 112 -27.03 21.66 -28.02
C HIS A 112 -25.84 22.62 -27.79
N PRO A 113 -25.19 23.10 -28.88
CA PRO A 113 -24.02 23.95 -28.77
C PRO A 113 -24.38 25.29 -28.13
N LYS A 114 -23.36 25.98 -27.59
CA LYS A 114 -23.52 27.34 -27.12
C LYS A 114 -23.87 28.24 -28.31
N ALA A 115 -24.75 29.21 -28.10
CA ALA A 115 -25.04 30.22 -29.12
C ALA A 115 -23.76 31.01 -29.46
N GLN A 116 -23.44 31.14 -30.75
CA GLN A 116 -22.27 31.90 -31.21
C GLN A 116 -22.45 33.41 -30.93
N GLU A 117 -23.69 33.89 -31.00
CA GLU A 117 -24.09 35.24 -30.60
C GLU A 117 -25.32 35.14 -29.69
N GLY A 118 -25.33 35.89 -28.59
CA GLY A 118 -26.44 35.94 -27.64
C GLY A 118 -26.51 34.78 -26.65
N PHE A 119 -27.70 34.54 -26.09
CA PHE A 119 -27.98 33.51 -25.10
C PHE A 119 -28.89 32.43 -25.71
N CYS A 120 -28.54 31.15 -25.54
CA CYS A 120 -29.30 30.02 -26.09
C CYS A 120 -30.65 29.76 -25.39
N GLY A 121 -30.95 30.54 -24.35
CA GLY A 121 -32.12 30.37 -23.51
C GLY A 121 -31.93 29.30 -22.44
N MET A 122 -32.70 29.42 -21.36
CA MET A 122 -32.68 28.48 -20.24
C MET A 122 -34.07 28.39 -19.62
N GLU A 123 -34.41 27.21 -19.15
CA GLU A 123 -35.61 27.00 -18.34
C GLU A 123 -35.23 27.01 -16.86
N VAL A 124 -35.89 27.87 -16.09
CA VAL A 124 -35.74 27.96 -14.63
C VAL A 124 -37.13 28.05 -14.00
N ASP A 125 -37.42 27.17 -13.04
CA ASP A 125 -38.69 27.10 -12.30
C ASP A 125 -39.93 27.09 -13.23
N GLY A 126 -39.85 26.32 -14.32
CA GLY A 126 -40.90 26.18 -15.33
C GLY A 126 -41.11 27.40 -16.25
N LYS A 127 -40.23 28.41 -16.17
CA LYS A 127 -40.25 29.59 -17.05
C LYS A 127 -39.06 29.57 -18.00
N HIS A 128 -39.31 29.90 -19.26
CA HIS A 128 -38.26 30.02 -20.27
C HIS A 128 -37.73 31.47 -20.32
N TYR A 129 -36.42 31.61 -20.20
CA TYR A 129 -35.72 32.88 -20.24
C TYR A 129 -34.83 32.96 -21.48
N THR A 130 -34.99 34.03 -22.27
CA THR A 130 -34.18 34.29 -23.48
C THR A 130 -33.05 35.29 -23.24
N GLU A 131 -33.09 36.01 -22.12
CA GLU A 131 -32.06 36.96 -21.70
C GLU A 131 -31.19 36.38 -20.58
N LYS A 132 -29.87 36.53 -20.73
CA LYS A 132 -28.88 35.98 -19.79
C LYS A 132 -29.05 36.57 -18.39
N GLU A 133 -29.36 37.86 -18.31
CA GLU A 133 -29.53 38.57 -17.04
C GLU A 133 -30.73 38.04 -16.25
N ASP A 134 -31.88 37.90 -16.90
CA ASP A 134 -33.11 37.44 -16.25
C ASP A 134 -33.00 35.99 -15.79
N ALA A 135 -32.37 35.14 -16.62
CA ALA A 135 -32.15 33.74 -16.29
C ALA A 135 -31.22 33.59 -15.06
N GLY A 136 -30.15 34.39 -14.99
CA GLY A 136 -29.23 34.37 -13.85
C GLY A 136 -29.88 34.89 -12.56
N LYS A 137 -30.72 35.94 -12.66
CA LYS A 137 -31.51 36.45 -11.52
C LYS A 137 -32.49 35.39 -11.03
N ALA A 138 -33.15 34.67 -11.93
CA ALA A 138 -34.06 33.58 -11.59
C ALA A 138 -33.35 32.46 -10.81
N ILE A 139 -32.13 32.06 -11.21
CA ILE A 139 -31.34 31.08 -10.45
C ILE A 139 -31.10 31.56 -9.02
N ILE A 140 -30.63 32.80 -8.84
CA ILE A 140 -30.33 33.36 -7.51
C ILE A 140 -31.59 33.47 -6.65
N ASP A 141 -32.72 33.86 -7.24
CA ASP A 141 -34.02 33.95 -6.57
C ASP A 141 -34.52 32.57 -6.10
N VAL A 142 -34.29 31.50 -6.88
CA VAL A 142 -34.57 30.14 -6.41
C VAL A 142 -33.65 29.75 -5.24
N CYS A 143 -32.36 30.11 -5.29
CA CYS A 143 -31.44 29.87 -4.18
C CYS A 143 -31.89 30.59 -2.90
N THR A 144 -32.37 31.84 -2.95
CA THR A 144 -32.79 32.58 -1.75
C THR A 144 -34.09 32.06 -1.14
N LYS A 145 -34.96 31.47 -1.95
CA LYS A 145 -36.21 30.81 -1.50
C LYS A 145 -35.97 29.42 -0.90
N MET A 146 -34.80 28.85 -1.15
CA MET A 146 -34.42 27.54 -0.65
C MET A 146 -34.18 27.61 0.87
N THR A 147 -35.00 26.88 1.63
CA THR A 147 -34.95 26.87 3.11
C THR A 147 -34.48 25.54 3.68
N GLY A 148 -34.20 24.55 2.83
CA GLY A 148 -33.72 23.21 3.22
C GLY A 148 -32.56 22.73 2.34
N SER A 149 -31.96 21.61 2.74
CA SER A 149 -30.83 20.98 2.04
C SER A 149 -31.25 20.08 0.87
N ASP A 150 -32.56 19.92 0.63
CA ASP A 150 -33.07 18.98 -0.36
C ASP A 150 -32.79 19.45 -1.78
N ALA A 151 -32.40 18.52 -2.65
CA ALA A 151 -32.12 18.84 -4.05
C ALA A 151 -33.43 19.19 -4.79
N VAL A 152 -33.47 20.37 -5.42
CA VAL A 152 -34.64 20.90 -6.14
C VAL A 152 -34.36 20.89 -7.65
N LEU A 153 -35.31 20.39 -8.44
CA LEU A 153 -35.25 20.50 -9.90
C LEU A 153 -35.39 21.98 -10.29
N LEU A 154 -34.33 22.54 -10.87
CA LEU A 154 -34.27 23.95 -11.24
C LEU A 154 -34.84 24.17 -12.65
N GLY A 155 -34.62 23.24 -13.58
CA GLY A 155 -35.08 23.36 -14.96
C GLY A 155 -34.12 22.70 -15.93
N GLN A 156 -33.94 23.28 -17.12
CA GLN A 156 -33.11 22.71 -18.18
C GLN A 156 -32.21 23.76 -18.82
N TYR A 157 -30.98 23.36 -19.15
CA TYR A 157 -30.03 24.20 -19.86
C TYR A 157 -29.24 23.37 -20.88
N ARG A 158 -29.28 23.77 -22.16
CA ARG A 158 -28.55 23.12 -23.27
C ARG A 158 -28.76 21.59 -23.32
N GLY A 159 -29.99 21.14 -23.08
CA GLY A 159 -30.36 19.72 -23.09
C GLY A 159 -30.06 18.97 -21.79
N PHE A 160 -29.41 19.60 -20.79
CA PHE A 160 -29.16 19.00 -19.48
C PHE A 160 -30.21 19.43 -18.46
N SER A 161 -30.69 18.48 -17.66
CA SER A 161 -31.55 18.79 -16.52
C SER A 161 -30.71 19.39 -15.39
N MET A 162 -31.15 20.50 -14.81
CA MET A 162 -30.45 21.20 -13.76
C MET A 162 -31.09 20.92 -12.41
N VAL A 163 -30.29 20.48 -11.45
CA VAL A 163 -30.73 20.25 -10.07
C VAL A 163 -29.91 21.14 -9.14
N LEU A 164 -30.59 22.00 -8.39
CA LEU A 164 -29.98 22.87 -7.38
C LEU A 164 -29.95 22.14 -6.03
N ALA A 165 -28.81 22.21 -5.34
CA ALA A 165 -28.67 21.74 -3.97
C ALA A 165 -27.83 22.73 -3.16
N TYR A 166 -28.12 22.83 -1.87
CA TYR A 166 -27.31 23.59 -0.92
C TYR A 166 -26.37 22.63 -0.16
N ASP A 167 -25.06 22.86 -0.28
CA ASP A 167 -24.05 22.14 0.48
C ASP A 167 -23.82 22.85 1.81
N GLY A 168 -24.42 22.34 2.88
CA GLY A 168 -24.30 22.90 4.22
C GLY A 168 -22.89 22.79 4.82
N MET A 169 -22.04 21.90 4.32
CA MET A 169 -20.67 21.76 4.82
C MET A 169 -19.75 22.85 4.27
N SER A 170 -19.90 23.19 2.99
CA SER A 170 -19.14 24.28 2.35
C SER A 170 -19.87 25.63 2.39
N ASN A 171 -21.13 25.68 2.85
CA ASN A 171 -22.00 26.86 2.84
C ASN A 171 -22.13 27.47 1.43
N GLU A 172 -22.36 26.63 0.42
CA GLU A 172 -22.43 27.04 -0.99
C GLU A 172 -23.60 26.37 -1.71
N TYR A 173 -24.18 27.09 -2.68
CA TYR A 173 -25.15 26.51 -3.61
C TYR A 173 -24.44 25.85 -4.79
N ARG A 174 -24.94 24.68 -5.22
CA ARG A 174 -24.40 23.94 -6.35
C ARG A 174 -25.50 23.55 -7.32
N ILE A 175 -25.27 23.77 -8.60
CA ILE A 175 -26.10 23.21 -9.67
C ILE A 175 -25.43 21.96 -10.19
N THR A 176 -26.19 20.87 -10.29
CA THR A 176 -25.78 19.65 -10.98
C THR A 176 -26.51 19.55 -12.30
N LEU A 177 -25.74 19.57 -13.40
CA LEU A 177 -26.18 19.25 -14.74
C LEU A 177 -26.26 17.73 -14.88
N LYS A 178 -27.47 17.21 -15.04
CA LYS A 178 -27.79 15.79 -15.19
C LYS A 178 -27.92 15.45 -16.68
N GLY A 179 -26.96 14.68 -17.18
CA GLY A 179 -27.04 13.92 -18.42
C GLY A 179 -27.04 12.42 -18.11
N THR A 180 -26.22 11.66 -18.83
CA THR A 180 -25.84 10.30 -18.46
C THR A 180 -24.98 10.32 -17.20
N LEU A 181 -24.07 11.29 -17.08
CA LEU A 181 -23.32 11.58 -15.86
C LEU A 181 -23.85 12.85 -15.19
N SER A 182 -23.34 13.10 -13.98
CA SER A 182 -23.66 14.29 -13.20
C SER A 182 -22.46 15.23 -13.17
N HIS A 183 -22.66 16.48 -13.60
CA HIS A 183 -21.62 17.51 -13.61
C HIS A 183 -22.02 18.65 -12.69
N THR A 184 -21.31 18.81 -11.57
CA THR A 184 -21.67 19.77 -10.53
C THR A 184 -20.82 21.04 -10.63
N VAL A 185 -21.47 22.19 -10.51
CA VAL A 185 -20.88 23.52 -10.58
C VAL A 185 -21.31 24.32 -9.35
N THR A 186 -20.34 24.93 -8.67
CA THR A 186 -20.61 25.84 -7.55
C THR A 186 -21.08 27.20 -8.06
N LEU A 187 -22.16 27.70 -7.46
CA LEU A 187 -22.70 29.03 -7.73
C LEU A 187 -22.02 30.10 -6.88
N GLY A 188 -21.86 31.30 -7.44
CA GLY A 188 -21.47 32.50 -6.73
C GLY A 188 -22.58 33.57 -6.76
N ALA A 189 -22.26 34.75 -6.24
CA ALA A 189 -23.20 35.89 -6.21
C ALA A 189 -23.40 36.58 -7.58
N ASP A 190 -22.54 36.30 -8.56
CA ASP A 190 -22.59 36.93 -9.88
C ASP A 190 -23.60 36.25 -10.82
N VAL A 191 -24.62 37.03 -11.20
CA VAL A 191 -25.72 36.67 -12.12
C VAL A 191 -25.17 36.09 -13.44
N PHE A 192 -24.24 36.79 -14.09
CA PHE A 192 -23.74 36.40 -15.40
C PHE A 192 -22.68 35.31 -15.32
N GLY A 193 -21.82 35.39 -14.29
CA GLY A 193 -20.75 34.43 -14.04
C GLY A 193 -21.27 33.02 -13.78
N ASN A 194 -22.43 32.86 -13.13
CA ASN A 194 -23.03 31.54 -12.91
C ASN A 194 -23.35 30.83 -14.23
N ILE A 195 -23.96 31.53 -15.19
CA ILE A 195 -24.25 30.96 -16.52
C ILE A 195 -22.94 30.63 -17.26
N THR A 196 -21.94 31.52 -17.18
CA THR A 196 -20.63 31.25 -17.77
C THR A 196 -19.96 30.01 -17.15
N ARG A 197 -20.10 29.76 -15.85
CA ARG A 197 -19.58 28.54 -15.20
C ARG A 197 -20.30 27.29 -15.72
N LEU A 198 -21.61 27.35 -15.95
CA LEU A 198 -22.37 26.24 -16.55
C LEU A 198 -21.90 25.97 -17.99
N ASP A 199 -21.69 27.02 -18.79
CA ASP A 199 -21.13 26.88 -20.14
C ASP A 199 -19.75 26.23 -20.12
N ASN A 200 -18.85 26.71 -19.26
CA ASN A 200 -17.51 26.16 -19.12
C ASN A 200 -17.53 24.68 -18.71
N ALA A 201 -18.45 24.30 -17.83
CA ALA A 201 -18.59 22.90 -17.41
C ALA A 201 -18.99 21.99 -18.59
N LEU A 202 -19.89 22.45 -19.46
CA LEU A 202 -20.31 21.72 -20.65
C LEU A 202 -19.25 21.72 -21.76
N GLU A 203 -18.54 22.84 -21.96
CA GLU A 203 -17.46 22.95 -22.93
C GLU A 203 -16.25 22.07 -22.54
N ASN A 204 -16.00 21.89 -21.24
CA ASN A 204 -14.91 21.06 -20.74
C ASN A 204 -15.21 19.55 -20.72
N LEU A 205 -16.41 19.11 -21.12
CA LEU A 205 -16.75 17.68 -21.16
C LEU A 205 -15.83 16.89 -22.09
N ALA A 206 -15.45 17.46 -23.23
CA ALA A 206 -14.53 16.81 -24.16
C ALA A 206 -13.12 16.64 -23.56
N GLY A 207 -12.61 17.68 -22.88
CA GLY A 207 -11.32 17.59 -22.18
C GLY A 207 -11.35 16.58 -21.02
N ASN A 208 -12.46 16.53 -20.28
CA ASN A 208 -12.66 15.52 -19.24
C ASN A 208 -12.72 14.10 -19.80
N LEU A 209 -13.39 13.90 -20.95
CA LEU A 209 -13.42 12.61 -21.65
C LEU A 209 -12.00 12.15 -22.03
N ASP A 210 -11.19 13.04 -22.60
CA ASP A 210 -9.81 12.72 -22.97
C ASP A 210 -8.95 12.40 -21.74
N ALA A 211 -9.16 13.12 -20.63
CA ALA A 211 -8.48 12.83 -19.37
C ALA A 211 -8.87 11.44 -18.79
N GLU A 212 -10.15 11.05 -18.86
CA GLU A 212 -10.57 9.71 -18.43
C GLU A 212 -10.02 8.60 -19.35
N ARG A 213 -9.93 8.85 -20.67
CA ARG A 213 -9.28 7.93 -21.61
C ARG A 213 -7.79 7.75 -21.30
N ALA A 214 -7.09 8.84 -20.99
CA ALA A 214 -5.68 8.77 -20.57
C ALA A 214 -5.49 7.93 -19.30
N LYS A 215 -6.36 8.12 -18.29
CA LYS A 215 -6.36 7.29 -17.07
C LYS A 215 -6.64 5.82 -17.34
N LEU A 216 -7.54 5.51 -18.27
CA LEU A 216 -7.83 4.13 -18.66
C LEU A 216 -6.60 3.45 -19.26
N GLU A 217 -5.90 4.13 -20.16
CA GLU A 217 -4.66 3.62 -20.76
C GLU A 217 -3.55 3.48 -19.71
N GLU A 218 -3.41 4.45 -18.81
CA GLU A 218 -2.48 4.34 -17.69
C GLU A 218 -2.80 3.12 -16.80
N ALA A 219 -4.06 2.92 -16.42
CA ALA A 219 -4.48 1.76 -15.61
C ALA A 219 -4.20 0.42 -16.32
N ARG A 220 -4.35 0.36 -17.65
CA ARG A 220 -3.99 -0.82 -18.45
C ARG A 220 -2.50 -1.09 -18.43
N VAL A 221 -1.68 -0.04 -18.62
CA VAL A 221 -0.21 -0.18 -18.55
C VAL A 221 0.23 -0.64 -17.15
N GLN A 222 -0.35 -0.08 -16.09
CA GLN A 222 -0.04 -0.48 -14.72
C GLN A 222 -0.44 -1.94 -14.43
N LEU A 223 -1.57 -2.40 -14.98
CA LEU A 223 -1.97 -3.80 -14.90
C LEU A 223 -0.94 -4.73 -15.56
N GLU A 224 -0.47 -4.40 -16.77
CA GLU A 224 0.51 -5.23 -17.48
C GLU A 224 1.90 -5.21 -16.81
N ASN A 225 2.30 -4.07 -16.26
CA ASN A 225 3.52 -3.97 -15.45
C ASN A 225 3.41 -4.84 -14.20
N ALA A 226 2.30 -4.73 -13.45
CA ALA A 226 2.07 -5.53 -12.25
C ALA A 226 2.01 -7.04 -12.57
N ARG A 227 1.45 -7.44 -13.72
CA ARG A 227 1.48 -8.83 -14.19
C ARG A 227 2.89 -9.33 -14.48
N THR A 228 3.71 -8.48 -15.10
CA THR A 228 5.11 -8.80 -15.41
C THR A 228 5.91 -8.96 -14.13
N GLU A 229 5.73 -8.06 -13.15
CA GLU A 229 6.39 -8.11 -11.85
C GLU A 229 5.92 -9.32 -11.03
N LEU A 230 4.63 -9.63 -11.06
CA LEU A 230 4.07 -10.80 -10.38
C LEU A 230 4.66 -12.12 -10.89
N ALA A 231 5.03 -12.19 -12.18
CA ALA A 231 5.68 -13.35 -12.77
C ALA A 231 7.16 -13.49 -12.38
N THR A 232 7.75 -12.53 -11.67
CA THR A 232 9.17 -12.59 -11.29
C THR A 232 9.40 -13.55 -10.11
N PRO A 233 10.16 -14.64 -10.29
CA PRO A 233 10.46 -15.58 -9.22
C PRO A 233 11.42 -14.95 -8.20
N PHE A 234 11.46 -15.54 -7.00
CA PHE A 234 12.44 -15.14 -6.00
C PHE A 234 13.87 -15.46 -6.48
N ALA A 235 14.71 -14.42 -6.65
CA ALA A 235 16.01 -14.55 -7.29
C ALA A 235 17.00 -15.47 -6.56
N ARG A 236 16.83 -15.68 -5.25
CA ARG A 236 17.71 -16.51 -4.41
C ARG A 236 17.07 -17.83 -3.99
N GLU A 237 16.09 -18.30 -4.75
CA GLU A 237 15.37 -19.56 -4.45
C GLU A 237 16.33 -20.75 -4.43
N ASP A 238 17.20 -20.87 -5.43
CA ASP A 238 18.19 -21.95 -5.53
C ASP A 238 19.22 -21.88 -4.38
N GLU A 239 19.73 -20.69 -4.07
CA GLU A 239 20.68 -20.46 -2.97
C GLU A 239 20.07 -20.85 -1.61
N LEU A 240 18.81 -20.45 -1.38
CA LEU A 240 18.08 -20.83 -0.17
C LEU A 240 17.89 -22.35 -0.11
N ALA A 241 17.54 -22.99 -1.23
CA ALA A 241 17.35 -24.44 -1.29
C ALA A 241 18.65 -25.20 -0.98
N GLU A 242 19.77 -24.81 -1.59
CA GLU A 242 21.08 -25.42 -1.39
C GLU A 242 21.53 -25.29 0.08
N LYS A 243 21.51 -24.07 0.63
CA LYS A 243 21.94 -23.83 2.02
C LYS A 243 21.03 -24.52 3.03
N THR A 244 19.73 -24.56 2.76
CA THR A 244 18.77 -25.31 3.60
C THR A 244 19.04 -26.81 3.55
N ALA A 245 19.41 -27.37 2.40
CA ALA A 245 19.78 -28.77 2.28
C ALA A 245 21.07 -29.07 3.06
N ARG A 246 22.11 -28.25 2.90
CA ARG A 246 23.37 -28.40 3.64
C ARG A 246 23.18 -28.28 5.16
N LEU A 247 22.35 -27.35 5.60
CA LEU A 247 21.98 -27.20 7.01
C LEU A 247 21.30 -28.47 7.56
N LYS A 248 20.42 -29.09 6.77
CA LYS A 248 19.76 -30.36 7.15
C LYS A 248 20.77 -31.50 7.29
N GLU A 249 21.69 -31.65 6.35
CA GLU A 249 22.77 -32.64 6.42
C GLU A 249 23.61 -32.46 7.69
N LEU A 250 24.00 -31.22 7.97
CA LEU A 250 24.84 -30.88 9.11
C LEU A 250 24.14 -31.13 10.44
N ASN A 251 22.84 -30.88 10.52
CA ASN A 251 22.02 -31.24 11.67
C ASN A 251 21.96 -32.76 11.90
N ILE A 252 21.92 -33.57 10.84
CA ILE A 252 21.95 -35.04 10.98
C ILE A 252 23.32 -35.48 11.52
N LEU A 253 24.42 -34.98 10.94
CA LEU A 253 25.78 -35.33 11.36
C LEU A 253 26.04 -34.98 12.83
N LEU A 254 25.66 -33.78 13.26
CA LEU A 254 25.83 -33.34 14.65
C LEU A 254 24.97 -34.16 15.63
N ASN A 255 23.74 -34.50 15.24
CA ASN A 255 22.87 -35.35 16.08
C ASN A 255 23.39 -36.79 16.22
N MET A 256 24.09 -37.32 15.21
CA MET A 256 24.74 -38.64 15.29
C MET A 256 25.97 -38.58 16.21
N ASP A 257 26.81 -37.56 16.07
CA ASP A 257 27.98 -37.31 16.94
C ASP A 257 27.59 -37.14 18.43
N GLU A 258 26.45 -36.50 18.73
CA GLU A 258 25.94 -36.37 20.10
C GLU A 258 25.43 -37.70 20.68
N LYS A 259 24.82 -38.56 19.84
CA LYS A 259 24.41 -39.92 20.25
C LYS A 259 25.61 -40.82 20.51
N ASP A 260 26.65 -40.73 19.69
CA ASP A 260 27.88 -41.50 19.89
C ASP A 260 28.64 -41.04 21.14
N LYS A 261 28.65 -39.74 21.47
CA LYS A 261 29.23 -39.25 22.74
C LYS A 261 28.44 -39.66 23.97
N THR A 262 27.11 -39.64 23.93
CA THR A 262 26.27 -40.05 25.06
C THR A 262 26.35 -41.55 25.34
N LEU A 263 26.61 -42.37 24.31
CA LEU A 263 26.87 -43.82 24.46
C LEU A 263 28.27 -44.14 24.99
N ILE A 264 29.24 -43.24 24.85
CA ILE A 264 30.62 -43.42 25.33
C ILE A 264 30.81 -42.90 26.77
N ASP A 265 29.95 -42.00 27.24
CA ASP A 265 30.00 -41.42 28.60
C ASP A 265 29.24 -42.26 29.67
N GLU A 266 28.69 -43.42 29.31
CA GLU A 266 28.27 -44.45 30.27
C GLU A 266 29.50 -45.24 30.75
N ALA A 267 30.34 -44.61 31.58
CA ALA A 267 31.29 -45.33 32.42
C ALA A 267 30.51 -46.16 33.48
N PRO A 268 30.96 -47.38 33.84
CA PRO A 268 30.22 -48.24 34.75
C PRO A 268 30.18 -47.61 36.15
N ASP A 269 28.96 -47.45 36.67
CA ASP A 269 28.70 -47.00 38.04
C ASP A 269 29.23 -48.07 39.02
N GLU A 270 30.47 -47.91 39.48
CA GLU A 270 31.04 -48.66 40.59
C GLU A 270 30.32 -48.27 41.89
N GLY A 271 29.26 -49.01 42.19
CA GLY A 271 28.90 -49.46 43.54
C GLY A 271 28.62 -48.40 44.61
N GLU A 272 27.34 -48.07 44.78
CA GLU A 272 26.78 -47.78 46.10
C GLU A 272 25.68 -48.79 46.43
N GLU A 273 25.95 -49.67 47.40
CA GLU A 273 24.94 -50.55 47.99
C GLU A 273 23.80 -49.72 48.62
N PRO A 274 22.52 -50.00 48.32
CA PRO A 274 21.41 -49.28 48.93
C PRO A 274 21.16 -49.76 50.38
N PRO A 275 20.72 -48.88 51.30
CA PRO A 275 20.41 -49.29 52.66
C PRO A 275 19.13 -50.13 52.70
N MET A 276 19.21 -51.29 53.36
CA MET A 276 18.10 -52.21 53.64
C MET A 276 16.97 -51.50 54.41
N ARG A 277 15.78 -51.36 53.80
CA ARG A 277 14.51 -51.09 54.51
C ARG A 277 13.96 -52.41 55.06
N LYS A 278 13.92 -52.57 56.39
CA LYS A 278 13.16 -53.65 57.03
C LYS A 278 11.66 -53.33 56.98
N VAL A 279 10.93 -54.27 56.39
CA VAL A 279 9.48 -54.30 56.23
C VAL A 279 8.81 -54.59 57.58
N VAL A 280 7.80 -53.79 57.95
CA VAL A 280 6.91 -54.05 59.08
C VAL A 280 5.98 -55.20 58.68
N GLY A 281 6.07 -56.32 59.39
CA GLY A 281 5.18 -57.46 59.25
C GLY A 281 3.82 -57.17 59.90
N LEU A 282 2.76 -57.30 59.10
CA LEU A 282 1.38 -57.50 59.55
C LEU A 282 1.24 -58.96 60.01
N GLU A 283 0.96 -59.18 61.29
CA GLU A 283 0.31 -60.40 61.75
C GLU A 283 -0.83 -60.06 62.73
N ARG A 284 -2.02 -60.51 62.32
CA ARG A 284 -3.27 -60.89 63.03
C ARG A 284 -3.55 -60.38 64.43
#